data_AF-A0A836RC73-F1
#
_entry.id   AF-A0A836RC73-F1
#
_cell.length_a   1.000
_cell.length_b   1.000
_cell.length_c   1.000
_cell.angle_alpha   90.00
_cell.angle_beta   90.00
_cell.angle_gamma   90.00
#
_symmetry.space_group_name_H-M   'P 1'
#
loop_
_entity.id
_entity.type
_entity.pdbx_description
1 polymer ?
#
loop_
_entity_poly.entity_id
_entity_poly.type
_entity_poly.pdbx_seq_one_letter_code
_entity_poly.pdbx_strand_id
1 'polypeptide(L)'
;ALGLIGWLSAGLPGVSQPAAKPAALPAAKPASKPAAAAAAPPNLPDFQQALQLLDEAIKALAGRSADGHYAKGLALAALKRYGPALDTLADGAKLLDQPSDVTPQRYAVALAKTYKLYTTTPAQQKALQLEKQVVGLEGQLHQTKRLLNETQQQLKQTTDKLKATETQLAQTQDELKKTQELLARAKIDLEAKQTELEQERKQRDYWRRQYEDLMVGTSAEQQRASRELFAEAVRLYFAGNYAECAQRLTEAIKLHPRDARYRYFRALAYWHLGQTQQAEEDANEGAALERQESPNRYRVNAVLERVQGPARAWLEDYRPKL
;
A
#
# COMPACT_ATOMS: atom_id res chain seq x y z
N ALA A 1 -26.50 -2.71 -9.68
CA ALA A 1 -25.96 -3.24 -10.96
C ALA A 1 -25.48 -4.66 -10.69
N LEU A 2 -26.28 -5.69 -11.01
CA LEU A 2 -26.13 -6.54 -12.21
C LEU A 2 -24.69 -7.11 -12.31
N GLY A 3 -24.42 -8.41 -12.27
CA GLY A 3 -25.31 -9.56 -12.35
C GLY A 3 -24.62 -10.91 -12.08
N LEU A 4 -25.48 -11.90 -11.90
CA LEU A 4 -25.27 -13.35 -11.89
C LEU A 4 -24.67 -13.85 -13.21
N ILE A 5 -23.76 -14.83 -13.17
CA ILE A 5 -23.69 -15.90 -14.19
C ILE A 5 -23.28 -17.21 -13.51
N GLY A 6 -24.14 -18.23 -13.64
CA GLY A 6 -23.85 -19.63 -13.36
C GLY A 6 -23.68 -20.45 -14.64
N TRP A 7 -22.96 -21.57 -14.48
CA TRP A 7 -23.07 -22.87 -15.17
C TRP A 7 -23.06 -22.97 -16.71
N LEU A 8 -22.10 -23.74 -17.23
CA LEU A 8 -22.37 -24.77 -18.25
C LEU A 8 -21.25 -25.84 -18.33
N SER A 9 -21.71 -27.08 -18.46
CA SER A 9 -21.02 -28.37 -18.43
C SER A 9 -20.79 -28.95 -19.84
N ALA A 10 -19.68 -29.67 -20.05
CA ALA A 10 -19.49 -30.84 -20.95
C ALA A 10 -17.98 -31.18 -20.94
N GLY A 11 -17.46 -32.39 -20.69
CA GLY A 11 -17.97 -33.74 -20.91
C GLY A 11 -17.47 -34.24 -22.27
N LEU A 12 -16.38 -35.03 -22.34
CA LEU A 12 -16.13 -36.04 -23.37
C LEU A 12 -15.00 -37.02 -22.93
N PRO A 13 -15.10 -38.33 -23.27
CA PRO A 13 -14.29 -39.40 -22.67
C PRO A 13 -13.21 -39.96 -23.61
N GLY A 14 -12.21 -40.64 -22.99
CA GLY A 14 -11.59 -41.92 -23.38
C GLY A 14 -10.99 -42.11 -24.78
N VAL A 15 -9.76 -42.67 -24.83
CA VAL A 15 -9.48 -43.99 -25.42
C VAL A 15 -8.01 -44.37 -25.20
N SER A 16 -7.85 -45.66 -24.93
CA SER A 16 -6.75 -46.55 -24.56
C SER A 16 -5.43 -46.52 -25.36
N GLN A 17 -4.36 -46.88 -24.64
CA GLN A 17 -3.06 -47.47 -25.06
C GLN A 17 -3.22 -48.79 -25.90
N PRO A 18 -2.18 -49.58 -26.29
CA PRO A 18 -0.71 -49.45 -26.19
C PRO A 18 0.09 -49.81 -27.49
N ALA A 19 1.42 -49.79 -27.34
CA ALA A 19 2.50 -50.16 -28.26
C ALA A 19 2.47 -51.57 -28.89
N ALA A 20 3.14 -51.71 -30.05
CA ALA A 20 3.79 -52.96 -30.47
C ALA A 20 5.02 -52.68 -31.36
N LYS A 21 6.13 -53.35 -31.00
CA LYS A 21 7.47 -53.35 -31.62
C LYS A 21 7.50 -53.91 -33.06
N PRO A 22 8.54 -53.61 -33.84
CA PRO A 22 8.79 -54.22 -35.14
C PRO A 22 9.64 -55.50 -35.04
N ALA A 23 9.32 -56.52 -35.82
CA ALA A 23 10.17 -57.67 -36.16
C ALA A 23 9.51 -58.36 -37.37
N ALA A 24 10.10 -58.40 -38.57
CA ALA A 24 11.26 -59.18 -39.00
C ALA A 24 10.79 -60.04 -40.19
N LEU A 25 11.34 -59.78 -41.38
CA LEU A 25 11.19 -60.65 -42.55
C LEU A 25 12.07 -61.89 -42.39
N PRO A 26 11.59 -63.10 -42.77
CA PRO A 26 12.41 -64.29 -42.78
C PRO A 26 13.23 -64.42 -44.08
N ALA A 27 14.32 -65.14 -43.92
CA ALA A 27 15.39 -65.41 -44.87
C ALA A 27 15.00 -66.31 -46.05
N ALA A 28 15.77 -66.23 -47.15
CA ALA A 28 16.08 -67.40 -47.97
C ALA A 28 17.45 -67.25 -48.67
N LYS A 29 18.19 -68.36 -48.66
CA LYS A 29 19.59 -68.58 -49.06
C LYS A 29 19.75 -68.86 -50.57
N PRO A 30 20.99 -68.89 -51.09
CA PRO A 30 21.31 -68.73 -52.51
C PRO A 30 21.70 -70.03 -53.24
N ALA A 31 21.67 -69.98 -54.56
CA ALA A 31 22.43 -70.79 -55.52
C ALA A 31 22.44 -69.97 -56.83
N SER A 32 23.48 -69.80 -57.64
CA SER A 32 24.84 -70.35 -57.70
C SER A 32 25.59 -69.57 -58.81
N LYS A 33 26.82 -69.12 -58.51
CA LYS A 33 27.92 -68.58 -59.36
C LYS A 33 27.98 -69.03 -60.86
N PRO A 34 28.85 -68.41 -61.71
CA PRO A 34 29.17 -66.98 -61.87
C PRO A 34 29.37 -66.60 -63.36
N ALA A 35 29.34 -65.32 -63.72
CA ALA A 35 29.98 -64.88 -64.98
C ALA A 35 30.44 -63.42 -64.90
N ALA A 36 31.75 -63.24 -65.08
CA ALA A 36 32.38 -61.96 -65.32
C ALA A 36 32.12 -61.51 -66.77
N ALA A 37 31.81 -60.24 -66.98
CA ALA A 37 32.28 -59.47 -68.13
C ALA A 37 31.92 -57.99 -67.97
N ALA A 38 32.92 -57.14 -68.14
CA ALA A 38 32.80 -55.69 -68.22
C ALA A 38 32.21 -55.23 -69.56
N ALA A 39 31.20 -54.35 -69.51
CA ALA A 39 30.89 -53.29 -70.50
C ALA A 39 29.63 -52.51 -70.07
N ALA A 40 29.63 -51.20 -70.28
CA ALA A 40 28.53 -50.27 -69.97
C ALA A 40 27.39 -50.30 -71.04
N PRO A 41 26.17 -49.77 -70.76
CA PRO A 41 24.88 -50.33 -71.22
C PRO A 41 24.26 -49.60 -72.43
N PRO A 42 23.21 -50.13 -73.11
CA PRO A 42 21.83 -49.89 -72.66
C PRO A 42 20.80 -50.99 -73.02
N ASN A 43 20.03 -51.51 -72.05
CA ASN A 43 18.64 -51.94 -72.25
C ASN A 43 17.96 -52.19 -70.90
N LEU A 44 16.74 -51.68 -70.74
CA LEU A 44 15.97 -51.66 -69.49
C LEU A 44 15.56 -53.02 -68.85
N PRO A 45 15.64 -54.20 -69.50
CA PRO A 45 15.35 -55.49 -68.81
C PRO A 45 16.48 -55.96 -67.87
N ASP A 46 17.71 -55.51 -68.07
CA ASP A 46 18.88 -56.14 -67.44
C ASP A 46 19.26 -55.55 -66.09
N PHE A 47 18.71 -54.40 -65.68
CA PHE A 47 19.12 -53.80 -64.40
C PHE A 47 18.71 -54.65 -63.19
N GLN A 48 17.57 -55.35 -63.22
CA GLN A 48 17.17 -56.24 -62.11
C GLN A 48 18.04 -57.49 -62.03
N GLN A 49 18.38 -58.09 -63.18
CA GLN A 49 19.29 -59.22 -63.25
C GLN A 49 20.72 -58.81 -62.89
N ALA A 50 21.17 -57.64 -63.36
CA ALA A 50 22.45 -57.05 -62.99
C ALA A 50 22.52 -56.75 -61.49
N LEU A 51 21.43 -56.31 -60.85
CA LEU A 51 21.40 -56.14 -59.40
C LEU A 51 21.59 -57.48 -58.65
N GLN A 52 20.95 -58.55 -59.11
CA GLN A 52 21.13 -59.88 -58.52
C GLN A 52 22.58 -60.36 -58.67
N LEU A 53 23.17 -60.20 -59.85
CA LEU A 53 24.57 -60.55 -60.10
C LEU A 53 25.54 -59.71 -59.27
N LEU A 54 25.27 -58.41 -59.12
CA LEU A 54 26.07 -57.52 -58.28
C LEU A 54 25.94 -57.86 -56.79
N ASP A 55 24.74 -58.24 -56.34
CA ASP A 55 24.52 -58.74 -54.98
C ASP A 55 25.30 -60.02 -54.68
N GLU A 56 25.28 -60.96 -55.62
CA GLU A 56 26.07 -62.19 -55.52
C GLU A 56 27.58 -61.92 -55.55
N ALA A 57 28.03 -61.00 -56.40
CA ALA A 57 29.43 -60.60 -56.51
C ALA A 57 29.94 -59.91 -55.24
N ILE A 58 29.20 -58.94 -54.70
CA ILE A 58 29.53 -58.26 -53.44
C ILE A 58 29.57 -59.28 -52.30
N LYS A 59 28.61 -60.20 -52.25
CA LYS A 59 28.56 -61.25 -51.23
C LYS A 59 29.72 -62.24 -51.34
N ALA A 60 30.11 -62.63 -52.54
CA ALA A 60 31.27 -63.49 -52.79
C ALA A 60 32.59 -62.84 -52.35
N LEU A 61 32.65 -61.51 -52.38
CA LEU A 61 33.77 -60.69 -51.88
C LEU A 61 33.59 -60.29 -50.40
N ALA A 62 32.74 -61.00 -49.66
CA ALA A 62 32.43 -60.76 -48.24
C ALA A 62 32.01 -59.32 -47.92
N GLY A 63 31.38 -58.62 -48.87
CA GLY A 63 30.92 -57.24 -48.73
C GLY A 63 32.02 -56.18 -48.90
N ARG A 64 33.27 -56.57 -49.16
CA ARG A 64 34.45 -55.70 -49.25
C ARG A 64 34.81 -55.35 -50.70
N SER A 65 33.84 -54.85 -51.46
CA SER A 65 34.08 -54.43 -52.84
C SER A 65 33.49 -53.04 -53.08
N ALA A 66 34.37 -52.03 -53.11
CA ALA A 66 33.96 -50.69 -53.50
C ALA A 66 33.44 -50.70 -54.94
N ASP A 67 34.07 -51.33 -55.91
CA ASP A 67 33.55 -51.29 -57.30
C ASP A 67 32.15 -51.94 -57.44
N GLY A 68 31.88 -53.01 -56.69
CA GLY A 68 30.58 -53.67 -56.66
C GLY A 68 29.47 -52.79 -56.08
N HIS A 69 29.71 -52.16 -54.92
CA HIS A 69 28.75 -51.23 -54.32
C HIS A 69 28.51 -50.01 -55.21
N TYR A 70 29.51 -49.56 -55.97
CA TYR A 70 29.41 -48.44 -56.92
C TYR A 70 28.45 -48.78 -58.06
N ALA A 71 28.71 -49.90 -58.73
CA ALA A 71 27.90 -50.36 -59.86
C ALA A 71 26.46 -50.66 -59.44
N LYS A 72 26.28 -51.28 -58.27
CA LYS A 72 24.96 -51.58 -57.70
C LYS A 72 24.18 -50.29 -57.39
N GLY A 73 24.85 -49.32 -56.78
CA GLY A 73 24.30 -48.01 -56.51
C GLY A 73 23.82 -47.27 -57.76
N LEU A 74 24.61 -47.29 -58.83
CA LEU A 74 24.22 -46.70 -60.12
C LEU A 74 23.04 -47.44 -60.78
N ALA A 75 23.02 -48.78 -60.74
CA ALA A 75 21.91 -49.58 -61.26
C ALA A 75 20.59 -49.33 -60.51
N LEU A 76 20.65 -49.23 -59.17
CA LEU A 76 19.50 -48.85 -58.34
C LEU A 76 19.00 -47.44 -58.66
N ALA A 77 19.92 -46.50 -58.90
CA ALA A 77 19.56 -45.13 -59.30
C ALA A 77 18.90 -45.07 -60.68
N ALA A 78 19.39 -45.86 -61.64
CA ALA A 78 18.78 -45.98 -62.97
C ALA A 78 17.35 -46.55 -62.89
N LEU A 79 17.10 -47.47 -61.96
CA LEU A 79 15.77 -47.99 -61.63
C LEU A 79 14.90 -47.03 -60.80
N LYS A 80 15.35 -45.78 -60.60
CA LYS A 80 14.69 -44.75 -59.78
C LYS A 80 14.49 -45.16 -58.31
N ARG A 81 15.19 -46.20 -57.85
CA ARG A 81 15.21 -46.65 -56.45
C ARG A 81 16.28 -45.87 -55.69
N TYR A 82 16.10 -44.55 -55.63
CA TYR A 82 17.17 -43.66 -55.19
C TYR A 82 17.56 -43.81 -53.71
N GLY A 83 16.65 -44.20 -52.81
CA GLY A 83 16.97 -44.45 -51.39
C GLY A 83 17.96 -45.60 -51.22
N PRO A 84 17.63 -46.84 -51.64
CA PRO A 84 18.58 -47.96 -51.62
C PRO A 84 19.86 -47.71 -52.43
N ALA A 85 19.77 -46.93 -53.52
CA ALA A 85 20.95 -46.51 -54.29
C ALA A 85 21.91 -45.65 -53.45
N LEU A 86 21.39 -44.72 -52.65
CA LEU A 86 22.20 -43.88 -51.77
C LEU A 86 22.86 -44.69 -50.66
N ASP A 87 22.11 -45.59 -50.01
CA ASP A 87 22.63 -46.44 -48.93
C ASP A 87 23.79 -47.31 -49.44
N THR A 88 23.59 -47.96 -50.60
CA THR A 88 24.62 -48.83 -51.21
C THR A 88 25.84 -48.04 -51.67
N LEU A 89 25.67 -46.85 -52.25
CA LEU A 89 26.80 -45.99 -52.59
C LEU A 89 27.54 -45.47 -51.35
N ALA A 90 26.83 -45.18 -50.25
CA ALA A 90 27.44 -44.71 -49.01
C ALA A 90 28.25 -45.81 -48.32
N ASP A 91 27.74 -47.05 -48.34
CA ASP A 91 28.47 -48.21 -47.82
C ASP A 91 29.70 -48.54 -48.67
N GLY A 92 29.59 -48.42 -50.00
CA GLY A 92 30.72 -48.53 -50.91
C GLY A 92 31.81 -47.48 -50.67
N ALA A 93 31.41 -46.23 -50.38
CA ALA A 93 32.35 -45.14 -50.11
C ALA A 93 33.22 -45.38 -48.85
N LYS A 94 32.72 -46.14 -47.85
CA LYS A 94 33.49 -46.49 -46.64
C LYS A 94 34.63 -47.49 -46.92
N LEU A 95 34.64 -48.12 -48.09
CA LEU A 95 35.58 -49.17 -48.46
C LEU A 95 36.67 -48.68 -49.42
N LEU A 96 36.73 -47.37 -49.69
CA LEU A 96 37.64 -46.74 -50.65
C LEU A 96 39.12 -46.72 -50.24
N ASP A 97 39.41 -47.06 -48.98
CA ASP A 97 40.79 -47.28 -48.52
C ASP A 97 41.38 -48.60 -49.04
N GLN A 98 40.57 -49.44 -49.72
CA GLN A 98 40.98 -50.69 -50.36
C GLN A 98 41.23 -50.48 -51.86
N PRO A 99 42.08 -51.31 -52.52
CA PRO A 99 42.34 -51.19 -53.95
C PRO A 99 41.03 -51.36 -54.75
N SER A 100 40.65 -50.32 -55.47
CA SER A 100 39.42 -50.18 -56.23
C SER A 100 39.67 -49.32 -57.46
N ASP A 101 39.06 -49.68 -58.58
CA ASP A 101 39.19 -48.92 -59.83
C ASP A 101 38.40 -47.60 -59.80
N VAL A 102 37.44 -47.48 -58.88
CA VAL A 102 36.59 -46.31 -58.72
C VAL A 102 37.16 -45.36 -57.65
N THR A 103 37.66 -44.22 -58.11
CA THR A 103 38.17 -43.15 -57.23
C THR A 103 37.10 -42.62 -56.26
N PRO A 104 37.48 -42.13 -55.07
CA PRO A 104 36.59 -41.45 -54.13
C PRO A 104 35.78 -40.30 -54.75
N GLN A 105 36.37 -39.56 -55.69
CA GLN A 105 35.67 -38.47 -56.39
C GLN A 105 34.49 -38.98 -57.23
N ARG A 106 34.63 -40.13 -57.91
CA ARG A 106 33.56 -40.73 -58.71
C ARG A 106 32.39 -41.20 -57.84
N TYR A 107 32.69 -41.71 -56.65
CA TYR A 107 31.70 -42.05 -55.63
C TYR A 107 30.95 -40.82 -55.12
N ALA A 108 31.67 -39.77 -54.76
CA ALA A 108 31.08 -38.52 -54.29
C ALA A 108 30.16 -37.90 -55.36
N VAL A 109 30.56 -37.92 -56.64
CA VAL A 109 29.74 -37.42 -57.76
C VAL A 109 28.49 -38.28 -57.96
N ALA A 110 28.62 -39.61 -57.92
CA ALA A 110 27.48 -40.52 -58.03
C ALA A 110 26.48 -40.30 -56.89
N LEU A 111 26.97 -40.25 -55.63
CA LEU A 111 26.18 -39.95 -54.44
C LEU A 111 25.47 -38.59 -54.56
N ALA A 112 26.19 -37.54 -54.97
CA ALA A 112 25.61 -36.21 -55.11
C ALA A 112 24.50 -36.18 -56.19
N LYS A 113 24.71 -36.86 -57.31
CA LYS A 113 23.74 -36.92 -58.41
C LYS A 113 22.50 -37.73 -58.02
N THR A 114 22.67 -38.89 -57.37
CA THR A 114 21.55 -39.72 -56.91
C THR A 114 20.80 -39.04 -55.76
N TYR A 115 21.50 -38.33 -54.88
CA TYR A 115 20.90 -37.54 -53.80
C TYR A 115 20.06 -36.38 -54.34
N LYS A 116 20.56 -35.68 -55.37
CA LYS A 116 19.81 -34.63 -56.06
C LYS A 116 18.53 -35.18 -56.69
N LEU A 117 18.58 -36.36 -57.31
CA LEU A 117 17.40 -36.99 -57.91
C LEU A 117 16.41 -37.50 -56.85
N TYR A 118 16.90 -38.06 -55.75
CA TYR A 118 16.08 -38.53 -54.63
C TYR A 118 15.28 -37.40 -53.99
N THR A 119 15.94 -36.27 -53.72
CA THR A 119 15.34 -35.08 -53.10
C THR A 119 14.34 -34.35 -54.02
N THR A 120 14.39 -34.57 -55.34
CA THR A 120 13.41 -34.02 -56.29
C THR A 120 12.13 -34.85 -56.46
N THR A 121 12.02 -36.02 -55.82
CA THR A 121 10.78 -36.82 -55.92
C THR A 121 9.63 -36.16 -55.13
N PRO A 122 8.38 -36.16 -55.63
CA PRO A 122 7.26 -35.53 -54.93
C PRO A 122 7.04 -36.05 -53.50
N ALA A 123 7.27 -37.35 -53.28
CA ALA A 123 7.19 -37.97 -51.96
C ALA A 123 8.24 -37.40 -51.00
N GLN A 124 9.48 -37.21 -51.45
CA GLN A 124 10.56 -36.68 -50.62
C GLN A 124 10.45 -35.18 -50.40
N GLN A 125 10.00 -34.41 -51.40
CA GLN A 125 9.70 -32.98 -51.23
C GLN A 125 8.57 -32.77 -50.20
N LYS A 126 7.53 -33.59 -50.25
CA LYS A 126 6.46 -33.59 -49.24
C LYS A 126 6.98 -33.98 -47.85
N ALA A 127 7.85 -35.00 -47.75
CA ALA A 127 8.47 -35.38 -46.49
C ALA A 127 9.31 -34.23 -45.89
N LEU A 128 10.14 -33.56 -46.70
CA LEU A 128 10.94 -32.42 -46.27
C LEU A 128 10.07 -31.21 -45.86
N GLN A 129 8.95 -30.98 -46.55
CA GLN A 129 8.00 -29.94 -46.19
C GLN A 129 7.33 -30.23 -44.83
N LEU A 130 6.91 -31.48 -44.62
CA LEU A 130 6.33 -31.92 -43.35
C LEU A 130 7.36 -31.85 -42.21
N GLU A 131 8.61 -32.23 -42.45
CA GLU A 131 9.68 -32.13 -41.46
C GLU A 131 9.93 -30.69 -41.04
N LYS A 132 9.97 -29.73 -41.99
CA LYS A 132 10.05 -28.30 -41.67
C LYS A 132 8.85 -27.82 -40.84
N GLN A 133 7.65 -28.30 -41.15
CA GLN A 133 6.45 -27.98 -40.37
C GLN A 133 6.54 -28.56 -38.95
N VAL A 134 7.00 -29.80 -38.79
CA VAL A 134 7.21 -30.44 -37.48
C VAL A 134 8.21 -29.66 -36.64
N VAL A 135 9.37 -29.28 -37.20
CA VAL A 135 10.36 -28.45 -36.49
C VAL A 135 9.76 -27.11 -36.06
N GLY A 136 8.94 -26.48 -36.92
CA GLY A 136 8.21 -25.26 -36.59
C GLY A 136 7.24 -25.45 -35.42
N LEU A 137 6.46 -26.55 -35.44
CA LEU A 137 5.52 -26.89 -34.38
C LEU A 137 6.22 -27.24 -33.07
N GLU A 138 7.38 -27.93 -33.12
CA GLU A 138 8.21 -28.19 -31.93
C GLU A 138 8.71 -26.90 -31.30
N GLY A 139 9.15 -25.93 -32.12
CA GLY A 139 9.51 -24.60 -31.65
C GLY A 139 8.35 -23.90 -30.93
N GLN A 140 7.15 -23.93 -31.50
CA GLN A 140 5.94 -23.38 -30.88
C GLN A 140 5.56 -24.13 -29.59
N LEU A 141 5.72 -25.46 -29.55
CA LEU A 141 5.47 -26.27 -28.36
C LEU A 141 6.46 -25.92 -27.23
N HIS A 142 7.73 -25.68 -27.55
CA HIS A 142 8.72 -25.24 -26.57
C HIS A 142 8.40 -23.84 -26.03
N GLN A 143 7.99 -22.91 -26.89
CA GLN A 143 7.56 -21.57 -26.48
C GLN A 143 6.34 -21.63 -25.55
N THR A 144 5.32 -22.42 -25.90
CA THR A 144 4.11 -22.55 -25.08
C THR A 144 4.40 -23.22 -23.74
N LYS A 145 5.26 -24.24 -23.69
CA LYS A 145 5.72 -24.85 -22.42
C LYS A 145 6.43 -23.85 -21.52
N ARG A 146 7.27 -22.98 -22.10
CA ARG A 146 7.95 -21.92 -21.35
C ARG A 146 6.95 -20.93 -20.74
N LEU A 147 6.02 -20.44 -21.55
CA LEU A 147 4.96 -19.53 -21.09
C LEU A 147 4.06 -20.19 -20.04
N LEU A 148 3.76 -21.49 -20.18
CA LEU A 148 3.00 -22.23 -19.18
C LEU A 148 3.74 -22.27 -17.83
N ASN A 149 5.04 -22.54 -17.84
CA ASN A 149 5.83 -22.55 -16.60
C ASN A 149 5.90 -21.15 -15.96
N GLU A 150 6.11 -20.10 -16.77
CA GLU A 150 6.14 -18.71 -16.30
C GLU A 150 4.79 -18.30 -15.69
N THR A 151 3.68 -18.63 -16.34
CA THR A 151 2.33 -18.33 -15.84
C THR A 151 2.00 -19.13 -14.58
N GLN A 152 2.42 -20.39 -14.48
CA GLN A 152 2.27 -21.19 -13.25
C GLN A 152 3.07 -20.59 -12.08
N GLN A 153 4.28 -20.11 -12.34
CA GLN A 153 5.10 -19.45 -11.32
C GLN A 153 4.46 -18.14 -10.86
N GLN A 154 3.96 -17.33 -11.80
CA GLN A 154 3.23 -16.10 -11.49
C GLN A 154 1.97 -16.39 -10.66
N LEU A 155 1.18 -17.40 -11.05
CA LEU A 155 -0.02 -17.82 -10.32
C LEU A 155 0.31 -18.24 -8.89
N LYS A 156 1.40 -18.98 -8.69
CA LYS A 156 1.88 -19.35 -7.35
C LYS A 156 2.22 -18.11 -6.54
N GLN A 157 3.01 -17.19 -7.10
CA GLN A 157 3.38 -15.94 -6.42
C GLN A 157 2.17 -15.09 -6.05
N THR A 158 1.18 -14.97 -6.94
CA THR A 158 -0.05 -14.22 -6.65
C THR A 158 -0.89 -14.91 -5.57
N THR A 159 -0.90 -16.24 -5.53
CA THR A 159 -1.62 -17.01 -4.51
C THR A 159 -0.98 -16.84 -3.13
N ASP A 160 0.36 -16.88 -3.05
CA ASP A 160 1.08 -16.67 -1.80
C ASP A 160 0.89 -15.23 -1.28
N LYS A 161 0.92 -14.24 -2.19
CA LYS A 161 0.59 -12.85 -1.85
C LYS A 161 -0.86 -12.71 -1.36
N LEU A 162 -1.82 -13.37 -2.01
CA LEU A 162 -3.22 -13.34 -1.60
C LEU A 162 -3.40 -13.86 -0.18
N LYS A 163 -2.80 -15.02 0.15
CA LYS A 163 -2.84 -15.58 1.52
C LYS A 163 -2.22 -14.64 2.56
N ALA A 164 -1.11 -13.98 2.21
CA ALA A 164 -0.50 -12.99 3.09
C ALA A 164 -1.44 -11.80 3.33
N THR A 165 -2.10 -11.29 2.28
CA THR A 165 -3.08 -10.20 2.43
C THR A 165 -4.33 -10.60 3.20
N GLU A 166 -4.81 -11.84 3.05
CA GLU A 166 -5.92 -12.37 3.85
C GLU A 166 -5.56 -12.45 5.33
N THR A 167 -4.33 -12.86 5.65
CA THR A 167 -3.83 -12.89 7.03
C THR A 167 -3.73 -11.49 7.62
N GLN A 168 -3.22 -10.52 6.87
CA GLN A 168 -3.19 -9.12 7.29
C GLN A 168 -4.60 -8.57 7.51
N LEU A 169 -5.55 -8.88 6.62
CA LEU A 169 -6.93 -8.45 6.77
C LEU A 169 -7.54 -9.00 8.08
N ALA A 170 -7.33 -10.28 8.39
CA ALA A 170 -7.80 -10.87 9.64
C ALA A 170 -7.20 -10.16 10.88
N GLN A 171 -5.89 -9.88 10.86
CA GLN A 171 -5.23 -9.14 11.94
C GLN A 171 -5.83 -7.73 12.12
N THR A 172 -6.03 -7.00 11.02
CA THR A 172 -6.63 -5.65 11.09
C THR A 172 -8.09 -5.68 11.57
N GLN A 173 -8.85 -6.73 11.24
CA GLN A 173 -10.21 -6.91 11.74
C GLN A 173 -10.24 -7.17 13.26
N ASP A 174 -9.31 -7.97 13.77
CA ASP A 174 -9.17 -8.22 15.20
C ASP A 174 -8.76 -6.95 15.96
N GLU A 175 -7.84 -6.16 15.41
CA GLU A 175 -7.46 -4.85 15.98
C GLU A 175 -8.64 -3.86 15.96
N LEU A 176 -9.40 -3.82 14.87
CA LEU A 176 -10.61 -3.01 14.78
C LEU A 176 -11.64 -3.40 15.84
N LYS A 177 -11.83 -4.70 16.07
CA LYS A 177 -12.74 -5.18 17.12
C LYS A 177 -12.29 -4.75 18.51
N LYS A 178 -11.00 -4.90 18.83
CA LYS A 178 -10.43 -4.46 20.12
C LYS A 178 -10.60 -2.94 20.32
N THR A 179 -10.35 -2.14 19.29
CA THR A 179 -10.50 -0.68 19.37
C THR A 179 -11.96 -0.26 19.53
N GLN A 180 -12.91 -0.95 18.88
CA GLN A 180 -14.34 -0.74 19.09
C GLN A 180 -14.78 -1.06 20.53
N GLU A 181 -14.28 -2.15 21.10
CA GLU A 181 -14.56 -2.51 22.51
C GLU A 181 -14.01 -1.45 23.48
N LEU A 182 -12.79 -0.95 23.26
CA LEU A 182 -12.20 0.13 24.05
C LEU A 182 -13.00 1.43 23.92
N LEU A 183 -13.44 1.78 22.71
CA LEU A 183 -14.27 2.96 22.47
C LEU A 183 -15.62 2.85 23.20
N ALA A 184 -16.24 1.66 23.22
CA ALA A 184 -17.49 1.44 23.95
C ALA A 184 -17.30 1.64 25.45
N ARG A 185 -16.20 1.14 26.03
CA ARG A 185 -15.88 1.34 27.46
C ARG A 185 -15.66 2.82 27.77
N ALA A 186 -14.85 3.52 26.97
CA ALA A 186 -14.57 4.93 27.16
C ALA A 186 -15.83 5.81 27.09
N LYS A 187 -16.81 5.45 26.25
CA LYS A 187 -18.11 6.15 26.19
C LYS A 187 -18.90 6.01 27.48
N ILE A 188 -18.97 4.80 28.04
CA ILE A 188 -19.65 4.54 29.32
C ILE A 188 -18.99 5.37 30.43
N ASP A 189 -17.65 5.38 30.49
CA ASP A 189 -16.90 6.16 31.49
C ASP A 189 -17.15 7.67 31.33
N LEU A 190 -17.21 8.16 30.08
CA LEU A 190 -17.50 9.55 29.79
C LEU A 190 -18.93 9.93 30.22
N GLU A 191 -19.92 9.09 29.91
CA GLU A 191 -21.31 9.29 30.33
C GLU A 191 -21.42 9.31 31.86
N ALA A 192 -20.76 8.37 32.55
CA ALA A 192 -20.70 8.36 34.01
C ALA A 192 -20.12 9.68 34.56
N LYS A 193 -18.99 10.15 34.02
CA LYS A 193 -18.36 11.41 34.41
C LYS A 193 -19.23 12.64 34.12
N GLN A 194 -19.99 12.63 33.02
CA GLN A 194 -20.94 13.70 32.71
C GLN A 194 -22.06 13.75 33.76
N THR A 195 -22.60 12.60 34.16
CA THR A 195 -23.64 12.57 35.20
C THR A 195 -23.12 13.03 36.56
N GLU A 196 -21.88 12.68 36.92
CA GLU A 196 -21.21 13.15 38.14
C GLU A 196 -21.06 14.68 38.11
N LEU A 197 -20.54 15.23 37.00
CA LEU A 197 -20.40 16.67 36.82
C LEU A 197 -21.75 17.41 36.89
N GLU A 198 -22.82 16.83 36.33
CA GLU A 198 -24.16 17.40 36.43
C GLU A 198 -24.67 17.44 37.87
N GLN A 199 -24.43 16.38 38.65
CA GLN A 199 -24.78 16.33 40.07
C GLN A 199 -24.01 17.40 40.85
N GLU A 200 -22.69 17.53 40.62
CA GLU A 200 -21.88 18.57 41.24
C GLU A 200 -22.35 19.98 40.87
N ARG A 201 -22.72 20.21 39.61
CA ARG A 201 -23.28 21.50 39.17
C ARG A 201 -24.59 21.81 39.89
N LYS A 202 -25.50 20.83 39.97
CA LYS A 202 -26.77 20.98 40.70
C LYS A 202 -26.54 21.26 42.18
N GLN A 203 -25.62 20.54 42.82
CA GLN A 203 -25.24 20.78 44.21
C GLN A 203 -24.64 22.18 44.38
N ARG A 204 -23.71 22.58 43.52
CA ARG A 204 -23.10 23.92 43.55
C ARG A 204 -24.13 25.03 43.40
N ASP A 205 -25.08 24.87 42.50
CA ASP A 205 -26.15 25.85 42.29
C ASP A 205 -27.16 25.89 43.45
N TYR A 206 -27.45 24.74 44.06
CA TYR A 206 -28.21 24.67 45.30
C TYR A 206 -27.51 25.44 46.43
N TRP A 207 -26.23 25.15 46.67
CA TRP A 207 -25.43 25.88 47.66
C TRP A 207 -25.37 27.36 47.35
N ARG A 208 -25.13 27.74 46.09
CA ARG A 208 -25.11 29.15 45.67
C ARG A 208 -26.40 29.87 46.04
N ARG A 209 -27.57 29.29 45.72
CA ARG A 209 -28.88 29.88 46.05
C ARG A 209 -29.11 29.97 47.56
N GLN A 210 -28.78 28.92 48.32
CA GLN A 210 -28.90 28.94 49.77
C GLN A 210 -27.98 29.99 50.42
N TYR A 211 -26.75 30.13 49.92
CA TYR A 211 -25.83 31.18 50.36
C TYR A 211 -26.28 32.57 49.90
N GLU A 212 -26.83 32.71 48.69
CA GLU A 212 -27.42 33.95 48.20
C GLU A 212 -28.60 34.37 49.09
N ASP A 213 -29.59 33.51 49.32
CA ASP A 213 -30.74 33.79 50.19
C ASP A 213 -30.34 34.14 51.63
N LEU A 214 -29.33 33.46 52.19
CA LEU A 214 -28.78 33.79 53.52
C LEU A 214 -28.07 35.15 53.54
N MET A 215 -27.54 35.59 52.40
CA MET A 215 -26.79 36.85 52.23
C MET A 215 -27.60 37.98 51.59
N VAL A 216 -28.85 37.73 51.17
CA VAL A 216 -29.78 38.69 50.52
C VAL A 216 -30.15 39.87 51.44
N GLY A 217 -29.85 39.79 52.73
CA GLY A 217 -30.06 40.90 53.65
C GLY A 217 -29.02 42.04 53.62
N THR A 218 -27.79 41.83 53.13
CA THR A 218 -26.70 42.81 53.44
C THR A 218 -25.65 43.10 52.38
N SER A 219 -25.48 42.33 51.30
CA SER A 219 -24.25 42.46 50.51
C SER A 219 -24.39 43.16 49.16
N ALA A 220 -25.19 42.69 48.20
CA ALA A 220 -25.08 43.21 46.82
C ALA A 220 -25.84 44.54 46.59
N GLU A 221 -27.11 44.62 46.98
CA GLU A 221 -27.93 45.83 46.77
C GLU A 221 -27.49 46.96 47.69
N GLN A 222 -27.17 46.67 48.96
CA GLN A 222 -26.61 47.66 49.89
C GLN A 222 -25.25 48.15 49.43
N GLN A 223 -24.38 47.31 48.86
CA GLN A 223 -23.13 47.77 48.24
C GLN A 223 -23.36 48.62 47.00
N ARG A 224 -24.36 48.29 46.15
CA ARG A 224 -24.71 49.12 44.99
C ARG A 224 -25.22 50.49 45.44
N ALA A 225 -26.20 50.53 46.32
CA ALA A 225 -26.75 51.77 46.89
C ALA A 225 -25.68 52.59 47.61
N SER A 226 -24.81 51.95 48.40
CA SER A 226 -23.68 52.62 49.07
C SER A 226 -22.70 53.25 48.08
N ARG A 227 -22.37 52.55 46.98
CA ARG A 227 -21.48 53.08 45.92
C ARG A 227 -22.12 54.24 45.17
N GLU A 228 -23.42 54.20 44.93
CA GLU A 228 -24.17 55.30 44.30
C GLU A 228 -24.15 56.55 45.19
N LEU A 229 -24.44 56.39 46.49
CA LEU A 229 -24.36 57.47 47.48
C LEU A 229 -22.94 58.06 47.57
N PHE A 230 -21.90 57.21 47.53
CA PHE A 230 -20.52 57.69 47.50
C PHE A 230 -20.21 58.49 46.23
N ALA A 231 -20.62 57.99 45.06
CA ALA A 231 -20.42 58.71 43.80
C ALA A 231 -21.13 60.06 43.79
N GLU A 232 -22.34 60.14 44.36
CA GLU A 232 -23.06 61.39 44.55
C GLU A 232 -22.33 62.34 45.49
N ALA A 233 -21.87 61.86 46.65
CA ALA A 233 -21.12 62.65 47.61
C ALA A 233 -19.85 63.26 47.01
N VAL A 234 -19.10 62.48 46.21
CA VAL A 234 -17.89 62.99 45.53
C VAL A 234 -18.25 64.12 44.57
N ARG A 235 -19.38 64.04 43.84
CA ARG A 235 -19.85 65.15 42.99
C ARG A 235 -20.18 66.39 43.81
N LEU A 236 -20.90 66.23 44.93
CA LEU A 236 -21.27 67.32 45.83
C LEU A 236 -20.03 68.00 46.46
N TYR A 237 -19.02 67.20 46.85
CA TYR A 237 -17.74 67.70 47.36
C TYR A 237 -17.06 68.64 46.35
N PHE A 238 -16.95 68.22 45.09
CA PHE A 238 -16.33 69.05 44.05
C PHE A 238 -17.20 70.22 43.59
N ALA A 239 -18.51 70.17 43.85
CA ALA A 239 -19.41 71.31 43.65
C ALA A 239 -19.37 72.33 44.80
N GLY A 240 -18.62 72.06 45.87
CA GLY A 240 -18.53 72.91 47.06
C GLY A 240 -19.71 72.75 48.04
N ASN A 241 -20.63 71.81 47.79
CA ASN A 241 -21.74 71.54 48.69
C ASN A 241 -21.33 70.51 49.77
N TYR A 242 -20.53 70.97 50.72
CA TYR A 242 -19.92 70.11 51.73
C TYR A 242 -20.91 69.55 52.75
N ALA A 243 -22.00 70.28 53.05
CA ALA A 243 -23.02 69.83 54.00
C ALA A 243 -23.81 68.63 53.46
N GLU A 244 -24.30 68.70 52.21
CA GLU A 244 -24.99 67.58 51.57
C GLU A 244 -24.03 66.41 51.28
N CYS A 245 -22.77 66.71 50.93
CA CYS A 245 -21.74 65.68 50.79
C CYS A 245 -21.60 64.84 52.07
N ALA A 246 -21.49 65.48 53.23
CA ALA A 246 -21.38 64.78 54.51
C ALA A 246 -22.61 63.93 54.85
N GLN A 247 -23.82 64.40 54.47
CA GLN A 247 -25.06 63.64 54.64
C GLN A 247 -25.06 62.36 53.79
N ARG A 248 -24.74 62.47 52.48
CA ARG A 248 -24.71 61.30 51.58
C ARG A 248 -23.66 60.28 51.98
N LEU A 249 -22.51 60.74 52.48
CA LEU A 249 -21.49 59.84 53.02
C LEU A 249 -21.94 59.15 54.29
N THR A 250 -22.71 59.81 55.14
CA THR A 250 -23.29 59.18 56.35
C THR A 250 -24.25 58.06 55.99
N GLU A 251 -25.07 58.24 54.95
CA GLU A 251 -25.92 57.17 54.41
C GLU A 251 -25.09 56.03 53.79
N ALA A 252 -24.06 56.37 53.00
CA ALA A 252 -23.16 55.39 52.38
C ALA A 252 -22.44 54.53 53.43
N ILE A 253 -21.99 55.14 54.53
CA ILE A 253 -21.31 54.47 55.66
C ILE A 253 -22.27 53.56 56.43
N LYS A 254 -23.55 53.92 56.59
CA LYS A 254 -24.54 53.03 57.22
C LYS A 254 -24.72 51.74 56.44
N LEU A 255 -24.71 51.81 55.11
CA LEU A 255 -24.84 50.66 54.23
C LEU A 255 -23.55 49.86 54.07
N HIS A 256 -22.39 50.53 54.09
CA HIS A 256 -21.09 49.87 54.00
C HIS A 256 -20.06 50.58 54.88
N PRO A 257 -19.96 50.20 56.17
CA PRO A 257 -19.15 50.92 57.16
C PRO A 257 -17.64 50.70 57.00
N ARG A 258 -17.23 49.70 56.21
CA ARG A 258 -15.84 49.29 56.00
C ARG A 258 -15.30 49.77 54.65
N ASP A 259 -15.36 51.07 54.42
CA ASP A 259 -14.70 51.69 53.26
C ASP A 259 -14.00 52.99 53.68
N ALA A 260 -12.66 52.96 53.71
CA ALA A 260 -11.82 54.09 54.10
C ALA A 260 -12.11 55.36 53.27
N ARG A 261 -12.50 55.19 51.99
CA ARG A 261 -12.76 56.32 51.09
C ARG A 261 -13.93 57.16 51.57
N TYR A 262 -14.96 56.54 52.14
CA TYR A 262 -16.17 57.26 52.55
C TYR A 262 -15.87 58.15 53.76
N ARG A 263 -15.08 57.62 54.70
CA ARG A 263 -14.60 58.34 55.88
C ARG A 263 -13.71 59.51 55.49
N TYR A 264 -12.76 59.30 54.60
CA TYR A 264 -11.89 60.39 54.14
C TYR A 264 -12.62 61.52 53.43
N PHE A 265 -13.56 61.20 52.53
CA PHE A 265 -14.35 62.25 51.88
C PHE A 265 -15.25 63.01 52.87
N ARG A 266 -15.71 62.35 53.95
CA ARG A 266 -16.56 62.99 54.97
C ARG A 266 -15.72 63.86 55.88
N ALA A 267 -14.53 63.39 56.27
CA ALA A 267 -13.52 64.18 56.97
C ALA A 267 -13.17 65.47 56.20
N LEU A 268 -12.90 65.34 54.89
CA LEU A 268 -12.62 66.49 54.03
C LEU A 268 -13.81 67.45 53.92
N ALA A 269 -15.04 66.94 53.86
CA ALA A 269 -16.23 67.78 53.85
C ALA A 269 -16.39 68.55 55.17
N TYR A 270 -16.19 67.90 56.32
CA TYR A 270 -16.22 68.55 57.63
C TYR A 270 -15.10 69.58 57.81
N TRP A 271 -13.91 69.31 57.26
CA TRP A 271 -12.80 70.26 57.25
C TRP A 271 -13.18 71.58 56.55
N HIS A 272 -13.81 71.50 55.37
CA HIS A 272 -14.28 72.71 54.65
C HIS A 272 -15.43 73.43 55.36
N LEU A 273 -16.21 72.73 56.19
CA LEU A 273 -17.26 73.31 57.03
C LEU A 273 -16.73 73.90 58.35
N GLY A 274 -15.44 73.77 58.65
CA GLY A 274 -14.84 74.19 59.92
C GLY A 274 -15.23 73.29 61.12
N GLN A 275 -15.76 72.10 60.86
CA GLN A 275 -16.13 71.11 61.87
C GLN A 275 -14.92 70.25 62.24
N THR A 276 -13.93 70.86 62.89
CA THR A 276 -12.60 70.26 63.12
C THR A 276 -12.67 68.93 63.87
N GLN A 277 -13.48 68.83 64.93
CA GLN A 277 -13.55 67.61 65.74
C GLN A 277 -14.07 66.41 64.93
N GLN A 278 -15.15 66.60 64.18
CA GLN A 278 -15.72 65.55 63.32
C GLN A 278 -14.78 65.18 62.17
N ALA A 279 -14.07 66.17 61.63
CA ALA A 279 -13.10 65.95 60.57
C ALA A 279 -11.95 65.05 61.04
N GLU A 280 -11.41 65.31 62.24
CA GLU A 280 -10.34 64.51 62.83
C GLU A 280 -10.78 63.09 63.17
N GLU A 281 -12.00 62.92 63.69
CA GLU A 281 -12.56 61.60 64.00
C GLU A 281 -12.66 60.73 62.75
N ASP A 282 -13.27 61.24 61.68
CA ASP A 282 -13.39 60.50 60.42
C ASP A 282 -12.04 60.26 59.73
N ALA A 283 -11.08 61.18 59.84
CA ALA A 283 -9.73 60.99 59.30
C ALA A 283 -9.01 59.83 59.99
N ASN A 284 -9.12 59.75 61.33
CA ASN A 284 -8.54 58.65 62.11
C ASN A 284 -9.20 57.30 61.82
N GLU A 285 -10.53 57.27 61.70
CA GLU A 285 -11.26 56.06 61.31
C GLU A 285 -10.91 55.60 59.89
N GLY A 286 -10.80 56.56 58.94
CA GLY A 286 -10.34 56.29 57.58
C GLY A 286 -8.93 55.67 57.56
N ALA A 287 -8.01 56.20 58.37
CA ALA A 287 -6.65 55.67 58.50
C ALA A 287 -6.60 54.27 59.14
N ALA A 288 -7.49 53.97 60.08
CA ALA A 288 -7.65 52.63 60.63
C ALA A 288 -8.13 51.63 59.57
N LEU A 289 -9.10 52.01 58.73
CA LEU A 289 -9.62 51.18 57.64
C LEU A 289 -8.61 51.00 56.49
N GLU A 290 -7.83 52.04 56.17
CA GLU A 290 -6.77 51.94 55.16
C GLU A 290 -5.66 50.97 55.58
N ARG A 291 -5.31 50.92 56.87
CA ARG A 291 -4.38 49.91 57.43
C ARG A 291 -4.91 48.48 57.33
N GLN A 292 -6.23 48.31 57.28
CA GLN A 292 -6.90 47.01 57.11
C GLN A 292 -7.14 46.65 55.63
N GLU A 293 -6.55 47.42 54.70
CA GLU A 293 -6.74 47.26 53.25
C GLU A 293 -8.20 47.32 52.79
N SER A 294 -9.01 48.14 53.45
CA SER A 294 -10.46 48.21 53.23
C SER A 294 -10.91 49.60 52.72
N PRO A 295 -10.77 49.89 51.40
CA PRO A 295 -10.12 49.11 50.35
C PRO A 295 -8.59 49.36 50.30
N ASN A 296 -7.88 48.55 49.52
CA ASN A 296 -6.43 48.71 49.31
C ASN A 296 -6.07 50.17 48.96
N ARG A 297 -4.96 50.65 49.54
CA ARG A 297 -4.35 51.98 49.36
C ARG A 297 -4.35 52.52 47.93
N TYR A 298 -4.14 51.67 46.92
CA TYR A 298 -4.22 52.10 45.50
C TYR A 298 -5.59 52.72 45.17
N ARG A 299 -6.69 52.09 45.61
CA ARG A 299 -8.05 52.60 45.38
C ARG A 299 -8.36 53.85 46.16
N VAL A 300 -7.78 54.00 47.36
CA VAL A 300 -7.87 55.22 48.17
C VAL A 300 -7.15 56.37 47.47
N ASN A 301 -5.94 56.15 46.99
CA ASN A 301 -5.18 57.16 46.26
C ASN A 301 -5.91 57.62 44.98
N ALA A 302 -6.47 56.67 44.22
CA ALA A 302 -7.17 56.99 42.98
C ALA A 302 -8.34 57.97 43.17
N VAL A 303 -9.11 57.83 44.26
CA VAL A 303 -10.23 58.77 44.51
C VAL A 303 -9.78 60.12 45.06
N LEU A 304 -8.65 60.16 45.78
CA LEU A 304 -8.10 61.39 46.36
C LEU A 304 -7.19 62.16 45.40
N GLU A 305 -6.87 61.61 44.22
CA GLU A 305 -6.00 62.24 43.22
C GLU A 305 -6.45 63.65 42.82
N ARG A 306 -7.77 63.87 42.72
CA ARG A 306 -8.35 65.17 42.39
C ARG A 306 -8.43 66.15 43.57
N VAL A 307 -8.20 65.67 44.79
CA VAL A 307 -8.20 66.50 46.01
C VAL A 307 -6.77 66.98 46.25
N GLN A 308 -6.53 68.28 46.06
CA GLN A 308 -5.20 68.90 46.19
C GLN A 308 -5.27 70.13 47.10
N GLY A 309 -4.11 70.64 47.51
CA GLY A 309 -4.02 71.85 48.33
C GLY A 309 -4.10 71.60 49.84
N PRO A 310 -4.47 72.60 50.66
CA PRO A 310 -4.38 72.53 52.12
C PRO A 310 -5.20 71.39 52.74
N ALA A 311 -6.41 71.14 52.23
CA ALA A 311 -7.26 70.03 52.69
C ALA A 311 -6.60 68.67 52.46
N ARG A 312 -5.88 68.51 51.34
CA ARG A 312 -5.14 67.29 51.03
C ARG A 312 -3.95 67.11 51.96
N ALA A 313 -3.16 68.16 52.17
CA ALA A 313 -2.02 68.13 53.07
C ALA A 313 -2.45 67.79 54.51
N TRP A 314 -3.51 68.43 55.00
CA TRP A 314 -4.10 68.12 56.30
C TRP A 314 -4.51 66.65 56.42
N LEU A 315 -5.15 66.07 55.39
CA LEU A 315 -5.56 64.67 55.43
C LEU A 315 -4.36 63.70 55.46
N GLU A 316 -3.28 64.02 54.75
CA GLU A 316 -2.07 63.19 54.71
C GLU A 316 -1.37 63.06 56.07
N ASP A 317 -1.56 64.01 56.99
CA ASP A 317 -1.02 63.92 58.34
C ASP A 317 -1.61 62.76 59.15
N TYR A 318 -2.85 62.35 58.83
CA TYR A 318 -3.55 61.22 59.46
C TYR A 318 -3.32 59.90 58.74
N ARG A 319 -3.02 59.93 57.44
CA ARG A 319 -2.93 58.72 56.61
C ARG A 319 -1.70 57.88 56.97
N PRO A 320 -1.78 56.55 56.84
CA PRO A 320 -0.64 55.67 57.10
C PRO A 320 0.54 56.01 56.20
N LYS A 321 1.71 56.30 56.78
CA LYS A 321 2.96 56.51 56.02
C LYS A 321 3.43 55.19 55.42
N LEU A 322 4.09 55.27 54.25
CA LEU A 322 4.78 54.12 53.64
C LEU A 322 6.02 53.74 54.47
#